data_AF-A0A9D5ZHF6-F1
#
_entry.id   AF-A0A9D5ZHF6-F1
#
_cell.length_a   1.000
_cell.length_b   1.000
_cell.length_c   1.000
_cell.angle_alpha   90.00
_cell.angle_beta   90.00
_cell.angle_gamma   90.00
#
_symmetry.space_group_name_H-M   'P 1'
#
loop_
_entity.id
_entity.type
_entity.pdbx_description
1 polymer ?
#
loop_
_entity_poly.entity_id
_entity_poly.type
_entity_poly.pdbx_seq_one_letter_code
_entity_poly.pdbx_strand_id
1 'polypeptide(L)'
;MISHARKHSLDMPFKTRAKRAARARACEWPGCEDEAQHRAARGPRDMGSHVWYCTEHLREHNAKWNFFEGMSDAEVEACVRHDTVWQRPTWKMGS
;
A
#
# COMPACT_ATOMS: atom_id res chain seq x y z
N MET A 1 -44.23 -1.11 1.71
CA MET A 1 -43.02 -0.30 1.95
C MET A 1 -42.45 -0.70 3.30
N ILE A 2 -41.52 -1.66 3.37
CA ILE A 2 -40.92 -2.07 4.64
C ILE A 2 -39.41 -2.15 4.43
N SER A 3 -38.75 -1.08 4.90
CA SER A 3 -37.31 -0.87 4.95
C SER A 3 -36.61 -2.04 5.64
N HIS A 4 -35.72 -2.71 4.92
CA HIS A 4 -34.75 -3.62 5.52
C HIS A 4 -33.37 -2.96 5.49
N ALA A 5 -33.07 -2.20 6.54
CA ALA A 5 -31.70 -1.82 6.86
C ALA A 5 -31.45 -2.08 8.35
N ARG A 6 -31.30 -3.36 8.71
CA ARG A 6 -30.65 -3.72 9.97
C ARG A 6 -29.15 -3.53 9.77
N LYS A 7 -28.68 -2.30 9.98
CA LYS A 7 -27.27 -2.08 10.31
C LYS A 7 -27.07 -2.73 11.67
N HIS A 8 -26.66 -4.00 11.69
CA HIS A 8 -26.11 -4.58 12.91
C HIS A 8 -24.86 -3.78 13.23
N SER A 9 -25.02 -2.87 14.18
CA SER A 9 -23.95 -2.15 14.85
C SER A 9 -23.07 -3.19 15.53
N LEU A 10 -21.97 -3.56 14.88
CA LEU A 10 -20.88 -4.21 15.57
C LEU A 10 -20.31 -3.16 16.52
N ASP A 11 -20.65 -3.28 17.80
CA ASP A 11 -20.01 -2.58 18.90
C ASP A 11 -18.53 -2.97 18.90
N MET A 12 -17.71 -2.21 18.17
CA MET A 12 -16.27 -2.41 18.10
C MET A 12 -15.66 -1.86 19.40
N PRO A 13 -15.06 -2.71 20.27
CA PRO A 13 -14.53 -2.29 21.56
C PRO A 13 -13.26 -1.44 21.46
N PHE A 14 -12.77 -1.20 20.24
CA PHE A 14 -11.56 -0.43 19.97
C PHE A 14 -11.93 0.99 19.55
N LYS A 15 -11.65 1.97 20.43
CA LYS A 15 -11.83 3.40 20.16
C LYS A 15 -10.96 3.80 18.96
N THR A 16 -11.57 4.18 17.84
CA THR A 16 -10.84 4.77 16.70
C THR A 16 -10.25 6.12 17.12
N ARG A 17 -8.92 6.20 17.16
CA ARG A 17 -8.19 7.43 17.46
C ARG A 17 -8.35 8.43 16.31
N ALA A 18 -8.65 9.69 16.63
CA ALA A 18 -8.77 10.75 15.65
C ALA A 18 -7.45 10.94 14.86
N LYS A 19 -7.55 10.94 13.54
CA LYS A 19 -6.43 11.14 12.62
C LYS A 19 -5.99 12.61 12.68
N ARG A 20 -4.68 12.86 12.88
CA ARG A 20 -4.12 14.22 12.82
C ARG A 20 -4.32 14.79 11.40
N ALA A 21 -4.75 16.04 11.31
CA ALA A 21 -4.87 16.75 10.04
C ALA A 21 -3.50 16.85 9.37
N ALA A 22 -3.39 16.33 8.14
CA ALA A 22 -2.23 16.56 7.30
C ALA A 22 -2.23 18.04 6.87
N ARG A 23 -1.05 18.61 6.65
CA ARG A 23 -0.96 19.94 6.03
C ARG A 23 -1.56 19.86 4.63
N ALA A 24 -2.44 20.80 4.29
CA ALA A 24 -2.98 20.92 2.94
C ALA A 24 -1.83 21.08 1.95
N ARG A 25 -1.77 20.18 0.96
CA ARG A 25 -0.78 20.11 -0.11
C ARG A 25 -1.53 19.83 -1.41
N ALA A 26 -1.04 20.33 -2.52
CA ALA A 26 -1.57 19.97 -3.83
C ALA A 26 -1.09 18.58 -4.24
N CYS A 27 -1.88 17.89 -5.06
CA CYS A 27 -1.48 16.66 -5.73
C CYS A 27 -0.27 16.92 -6.63
N GLU A 28 0.73 16.04 -6.56
CA GLU A 28 1.92 16.15 -7.42
C GLU A 28 1.73 15.46 -8.79
N TRP A 29 0.51 15.01 -9.11
CA TRP A 29 0.20 14.45 -10.42
C TRP A 29 0.12 15.56 -11.48
N PRO A 30 0.70 15.37 -12.68
CA PRO A 30 0.68 16.40 -13.72
C PRO A 30 -0.74 16.85 -14.08
N GLY A 31 -1.01 18.15 -13.91
CA GLY A 31 -2.31 18.74 -14.24
C GLY A 31 -3.41 18.53 -13.20
N CYS A 32 -3.11 18.00 -12.02
CA CYS A 32 -4.07 17.85 -10.93
C CYS A 32 -3.91 18.97 -9.90
N GLU A 33 -5.01 19.63 -9.54
CA GLU A 33 -5.06 20.70 -8.53
C GLU A 33 -5.75 20.25 -7.22
N ASP A 34 -6.13 18.97 -7.13
CA ASP A 34 -6.81 18.42 -5.97
C ASP A 34 -5.91 18.38 -4.73
N GLU A 35 -6.54 18.34 -3.56
CA GLU A 35 -5.84 18.18 -2.29
C GLU A 35 -5.20 16.78 -2.16
N ALA A 36 -3.91 16.76 -1.87
CA ALA A 36 -3.17 15.55 -1.60
C ALA A 36 -3.36 15.07 -0.16
N GLN A 37 -4.10 13.98 -0.01
CA GLN A 37 -4.43 13.39 1.29
C GLN A 37 -3.50 12.24 1.69
N HIS A 38 -2.75 11.71 0.72
CA HIS A 38 -2.00 10.47 0.86
C HIS A 38 -0.55 10.64 0.39
N ARG A 39 0.37 9.98 1.11
CA ARG A 39 1.76 9.84 0.68
C ARG A 39 1.94 8.46 0.05
N ALA A 40 2.70 8.40 -1.04
CA ALA A 40 3.18 7.16 -1.65
C ALA A 40 4.69 7.22 -1.83
N ALA A 41 5.35 6.06 -1.93
CA ALA A 41 6.74 6.00 -2.36
C ALA A 41 6.82 6.36 -3.86
N ARG A 42 7.94 6.92 -4.31
CA ARG A 42 8.09 7.29 -5.73
C ARG A 42 8.16 6.05 -6.63
N GLY A 43 8.76 4.97 -6.15
CA GLY A 43 8.82 3.71 -6.87
C GLY A 43 9.34 2.55 -6.02
N PRO A 44 9.29 1.31 -6.54
CA PRO A 44 9.63 0.10 -5.79
C PRO A 44 11.07 0.05 -5.28
N ARG A 45 12.00 0.67 -6.03
CA ARG A 45 13.43 0.75 -5.68
C ARG A 45 13.82 2.07 -5.01
N ASP A 46 12.92 3.05 -4.98
CA ASP A 46 13.10 4.33 -4.29
C ASP A 46 12.01 4.52 -3.22
N MET A 47 12.12 3.71 -2.16
CA MET A 47 11.20 3.76 -1.01
C MET A 47 11.51 4.94 -0.06
N GLY A 48 12.67 5.59 -0.21
CA GLY A 48 13.09 6.71 0.62
C GLY A 48 12.41 8.02 0.21
N SER A 49 12.21 8.22 -1.10
CA SER A 49 11.53 9.40 -1.60
C SER A 49 10.02 9.18 -1.68
N HIS A 50 9.28 10.22 -1.30
CA HIS A 50 7.82 10.18 -1.17
C HIS A 50 7.18 11.29 -1.99
N VAL A 51 6.00 11.00 -2.53
CA VAL A 51 5.18 11.91 -3.34
C VAL A 51 3.77 11.97 -2.73
N TRP A 52 3.12 13.12 -2.85
CA TRP A 52 1.77 13.38 -2.34
C TRP A 52 0.72 13.31 -3.45
N TYR A 53 -0.31 12.49 -3.24
CA TYR A 53 -1.39 12.27 -4.21
C TYR A 53 -2.78 12.50 -3.59
N CYS A 54 -3.73 12.93 -4.43
CA CYS A 54 -5.15 12.84 -4.13
C CYS A 54 -5.62 11.38 -4.17
N THR A 55 -6.84 11.10 -3.70
CA THR A 55 -7.35 9.73 -3.61
C THR A 55 -7.46 9.02 -4.96
N GLU A 56 -7.77 9.75 -6.02
CA GLU A 56 -7.87 9.21 -7.39
C GLU A 56 -6.50 8.79 -7.92
N HIS A 57 -5.54 9.72 -7.93
CA HIS A 57 -4.19 9.44 -8.42
C HIS A 57 -3.41 8.45 -7.55
N LEU A 58 -3.70 8.36 -6.25
CA LEU A 58 -3.15 7.29 -5.43
C LEU A 58 -3.59 5.91 -5.93
N ARG A 59 -4.85 5.76 -6.35
CA ARG A 59 -5.36 4.49 -6.90
C ARG A 59 -4.67 4.16 -8.21
N GLU A 60 -4.50 5.14 -9.08
CA GLU A 60 -3.76 4.95 -10.34
C GLU A 60 -2.30 4.57 -10.11
N HIS A 61 -1.63 5.25 -9.17
CA HIS A 61 -0.25 4.95 -8.79
C HIS A 61 -0.12 3.52 -8.26
N ASN A 62 -1.00 3.13 -7.33
CA ASN A 62 -1.02 1.78 -6.78
C ASN A 62 -1.36 0.72 -7.82
N ALA A 63 -2.25 1.01 -8.77
CA ALA A 63 -2.61 0.10 -9.85
C ALA A 63 -1.44 -0.16 -10.81
N LYS A 64 -0.57 0.83 -11.00
CA LYS A 64 0.66 0.71 -11.82
C LYS A 64 1.85 0.15 -11.05
N TRP A 65 1.72 -0.07 -9.74
CA TRP A 65 2.83 -0.50 -8.90
C TRP A 65 3.23 -1.95 -9.20
N ASN A 66 4.49 -2.16 -9.59
CA ASN A 66 5.06 -3.49 -9.78
C ASN A 66 6.31 -3.67 -8.92
N PHE A 67 6.22 -4.50 -7.87
CA PHE A 67 7.36 -4.76 -6.99
C PHE A 67 8.56 -5.40 -7.70
N PHE A 68 8.31 -6.24 -8.71
CA PHE A 68 9.34 -6.96 -9.47
C PHE A 68 9.86 -6.18 -10.67
N GLU A 69 9.47 -4.91 -10.83
CA GLU A 69 9.98 -4.06 -11.90
C GLU A 69 11.52 -3.98 -11.86
N GLY A 70 12.16 -4.30 -12.99
CA GLY A 70 13.61 -4.33 -13.12
C GLY A 70 14.30 -5.55 -12.51
N MET A 71 13.58 -6.58 -12.06
CA MET A 71 14.15 -7.89 -11.72
C MET A 71 14.16 -8.81 -12.94
N SER A 72 15.17 -9.69 -13.00
CA SER A 72 15.22 -10.81 -13.94
C SER A 72 14.30 -11.95 -13.50
N ASP A 73 13.89 -12.80 -14.43
CA ASP A 73 13.04 -13.97 -14.14
C ASP A 73 13.66 -14.87 -13.05
N ALA A 74 14.99 -15.05 -13.07
CA ALA A 74 15.69 -15.85 -12.06
C ALA A 74 15.58 -15.24 -10.65
N GLU A 75 15.63 -13.91 -10.53
CA GLU A 75 15.47 -13.22 -9.25
C GLU A 75 14.02 -13.30 -8.75
N VAL A 76 13.04 -13.19 -9.65
CA VAL A 76 11.62 -13.37 -9.32
C VAL A 76 11.37 -14.78 -8.81
N GLU A 77 11.83 -15.81 -9.54
CA GLU A 77 11.71 -17.21 -9.14
C GLU A 77 12.41 -17.51 -7.80
N ALA A 78 13.54 -16.86 -7.52
CA ALA A 78 14.19 -16.94 -6.22
C ALA A 78 13.31 -16.35 -5.11
N CYS A 79 12.74 -15.15 -5.33
CA CYS A 79 11.80 -14.52 -4.39
C CYS A 79 10.60 -15.44 -4.10
N VAL A 80 9.97 -15.98 -5.14
CA VAL A 80 8.82 -16.90 -5.03
C VAL A 80 9.19 -18.13 -4.21
N ARG A 81 10.36 -18.74 -4.46
CA ARG A 81 10.85 -19.89 -3.69
C ARG A 81 11.11 -19.55 -2.22
N HIS A 82 11.63 -18.36 -1.93
CA HIS A 82 11.84 -17.95 -0.55
C HIS A 82 10.52 -17.63 0.18
N ASP A 83 9.52 -17.12 -0.53
CA ASP A 83 8.20 -16.84 0.03
C ASP A 83 7.46 -18.11 0.47
N THR A 84 7.76 -19.29 -0.10
CA THR A 84 7.16 -20.55 0.37
C THR A 84 7.51 -20.87 1.83
N VAL A 85 8.63 -20.34 2.32
CA VAL A 85 9.07 -20.45 3.72
C VAL A 85 9.00 -19.10 4.44
N TRP A 86 8.18 -18.17 3.95
CA TRP A 86 8.01 -16.84 4.53
C TRP A 86 9.33 -16.04 4.67
N GLN A 87 10.24 -16.19 3.71
CA GLN A 87 11.58 -15.57 3.75
C GLN A 87 12.39 -15.95 5.00
N ARG A 88 12.06 -17.09 5.66
CA ARG A 88 12.78 -17.64 6.82
C ARG A 88 13.53 -18.91 6.40
N PRO A 89 14.80 -18.81 5.99
CA PRO A 89 15.56 -19.99 5.59
C PRO A 89 15.74 -20.96 6.77
N THR A 90 15.68 -22.26 6.49
CA THR A 90 15.94 -23.32 7.47
C THR A 90 17.32 -23.91 7.26
N TRP A 91 18.10 -24.07 8.32
CA TRP A 91 19.43 -24.68 8.28
C TRP A 91 19.36 -26.19 8.54
N LYS A 92 20.26 -26.98 7.96
CA LYS A 92 20.40 -28.40 8.32
C LYS A 92 20.88 -28.50 9.76
N MET A 93 20.16 -29.26 10.59
CA MET A 93 20.61 -29.60 11.94
C MET A 93 21.55 -30.80 11.87
N GLY A 94 22.86 -30.55 11.99
CA GLY A 94 23.90 -31.60 12.13
C GLY A 94 24.13 -32.45 10.88
N SER A 95 25.37 -32.94 10.72
CA SER A 95 25.75 -33.93 9.70
C SER A 95 25.31 -35.33 10.08
#